data_AF-A0A7S0A479-F1
#
_entry.id   AF-A0A7S0A479-F1
#
_cell.length_a   1.000
_cell.length_b   1.000
_cell.length_c   1.000
_cell.angle_alpha   90.00
_cell.angle_beta   90.00
_cell.angle_gamma   90.00
#
_symmetry.space_group_name_H-M   'P 1'
#
loop_
_entity.id
_entity.type
_entity.pdbx_description
1 polymer ?
#
loop_
_entity_poly.entity_id
_entity_poly.type
_entity_poly.pdbx_seq_one_letter_code
_entity_poly.pdbx_strand_id
1 'polypeptide(L)'
;CDSDDDCVGLLRCFQRDGLEEVSGCDGKGETGWDYCIVPSTVRLPISEVGPGADYQNQMPKCDGHCEDDSDCEPGLSCWDAGRVVPGCTGWPVSGWHYCYDPKDAKKIDNSPGADGKGKLDACQGNCRSDLDCRDNLICLPSNFWGVPGCQGHFLYHWNYCTDPFYYYWSWGRTSAPKFF
;
A
#
# COMPACT_ATOMS: atom_id res chain seq x y z
N CYS A 1 -19.14 -0.13 14.17
CA CYS A 1 -18.65 -0.83 15.37
C CYS A 1 -18.17 0.25 16.31
N ASP A 2 -18.35 0.14 17.61
CA ASP A 2 -17.79 1.13 18.53
C ASP A 2 -16.54 0.58 19.23
N SER A 3 -16.35 -0.75 19.19
CA SER A 3 -15.19 -1.48 19.70
C SER A 3 -14.92 -2.77 18.92
N ASP A 4 -13.77 -3.40 19.14
CA ASP A 4 -13.41 -4.70 18.53
C ASP A 4 -14.45 -5.80 18.85
N ASP A 5 -15.16 -5.72 19.98
CA ASP A 5 -16.17 -6.71 20.39
C ASP A 5 -17.42 -6.68 19.50
N ASP A 6 -17.65 -5.60 18.75
CA ASP A 6 -18.74 -5.51 17.78
C ASP A 6 -18.42 -6.22 16.46
N CYS A 7 -17.18 -6.69 16.30
CA CYS A 7 -16.67 -7.28 15.07
C CYS A 7 -16.60 -8.80 15.12
N VAL A 8 -16.95 -9.45 14.01
CA VAL A 8 -16.96 -10.92 13.94
C VAL A 8 -15.54 -11.49 13.84
N GLY A 9 -15.25 -12.50 14.67
CA GLY A 9 -14.04 -13.30 14.56
C GLY A 9 -12.76 -12.51 14.88
N LEU A 10 -11.89 -12.34 13.89
CA LEU A 10 -10.59 -11.66 14.01
C LEU A 10 -10.60 -10.23 13.43
N LEU A 11 -11.77 -9.73 13.04
CA LEU A 11 -11.90 -8.36 12.54
C LEU A 11 -11.72 -7.37 13.70
N ARG A 12 -11.18 -6.19 13.39
CA ARG A 12 -11.04 -5.09 14.35
C ARG A 12 -11.86 -3.89 13.93
N CYS A 13 -12.28 -3.11 14.90
CA CYS A 13 -13.02 -1.91 14.65
C CYS A 13 -12.09 -0.77 14.19
N PHE A 14 -12.35 -0.28 12.98
CA PHE A 14 -11.70 0.89 12.43
C PHE A 14 -12.60 2.10 12.61
N GLN A 15 -12.21 2.94 13.56
CA GLN A 15 -12.92 4.17 13.88
C GLN A 15 -12.53 5.28 12.90
N ARG A 16 -13.53 6.01 12.40
CA ARG A 16 -13.33 7.13 11.46
C ARG A 16 -14.46 8.15 11.55
N ASP A 17 -14.12 9.43 11.42
CA ASP A 17 -15.06 10.53 11.65
C ASP A 17 -15.85 10.95 10.40
N GLY A 18 -15.34 10.65 9.20
CA GLY A 18 -15.80 11.23 7.95
C GLY A 18 -16.09 10.19 6.86
N LEU A 19 -15.45 10.37 5.72
CA LEU A 19 -15.52 9.49 4.55
C LEU A 19 -14.13 8.95 4.21
N GLU A 20 -13.28 8.80 5.23
CA GLU A 20 -11.97 8.17 5.10
C GLU A 20 -12.15 6.77 4.51
N GLU A 21 -11.26 6.44 3.57
CA GLU A 21 -11.25 5.13 2.93
C GLU A 21 -11.03 4.04 3.97
N VAL A 22 -11.81 2.98 3.88
CA VAL A 22 -11.70 1.81 4.76
C VAL A 22 -10.86 0.79 4.02
N SER A 23 -9.61 0.65 4.44
CA SER A 23 -8.65 -0.15 3.68
C SER A 23 -9.08 -1.62 3.59
N GLY A 24 -9.14 -2.17 2.38
CA GLY A 24 -9.65 -3.52 2.12
C GLY A 24 -11.17 -3.60 1.94
N CYS A 25 -11.86 -2.47 1.85
CA CYS A 25 -13.29 -2.38 1.56
C CYS A 25 -13.53 -1.49 0.34
N ASP A 26 -14.50 -1.87 -0.50
CA ASP A 26 -14.96 -1.05 -1.61
C ASP A 26 -16.13 -0.16 -1.20
N GLY A 27 -16.25 1.01 -1.83
CA GLY A 27 -17.35 1.95 -1.63
C GLY A 27 -16.97 3.17 -0.77
N LYS A 28 -17.94 4.07 -0.59
CA LYS A 28 -17.71 5.41 -0.03
C LYS A 28 -17.83 5.46 1.51
N GLY A 29 -18.39 4.43 2.12
CA GLY A 29 -18.79 4.45 3.54
C GLY A 29 -19.84 5.53 3.86
N GLU A 30 -20.23 5.63 5.12
CA GLU A 30 -21.21 6.60 5.64
C GLU A 30 -20.60 7.48 6.72
N THR A 31 -20.90 8.78 6.72
CA THR A 31 -20.33 9.69 7.73
C THR A 31 -20.77 9.31 9.15
N GLY A 32 -19.82 9.25 10.08
CA GLY A 32 -20.06 8.83 11.47
C GLY A 32 -20.26 7.31 11.65
N TRP A 33 -19.86 6.49 10.68
CA TRP A 33 -19.85 5.03 10.80
C TRP A 33 -18.43 4.47 10.87
N ASP A 34 -18.25 3.56 11.81
CA ASP A 34 -17.03 2.79 11.99
C ASP A 34 -17.21 1.36 11.45
N TYR A 35 -16.15 0.78 10.92
CA TYR A 35 -16.23 -0.50 10.20
C TYR A 35 -15.32 -1.58 10.76
N CYS A 36 -15.82 -2.81 10.73
CA CYS A 36 -15.02 -4.00 11.04
C CYS A 36 -14.16 -4.36 9.84
N ILE A 37 -12.84 -4.36 10.03
CA ILE A 37 -11.88 -4.62 8.97
C ILE A 37 -10.92 -5.74 9.35
N VAL A 38 -10.28 -6.31 8.34
CA VAL A 38 -9.16 -7.21 8.57
C VAL A 38 -7.98 -6.35 9.03
N PRO A 39 -7.35 -6.59 10.19
CA PRO A 39 -6.29 -5.72 10.69
C PRO A 39 -5.12 -5.55 9.71
N SER A 40 -4.81 -6.59 8.93
CA SER A 40 -3.75 -6.54 7.92
C SER A 40 -4.11 -5.68 6.69
N THR A 41 -5.37 -5.28 6.51
CA THR A 41 -5.72 -4.35 5.44
C THR A 41 -5.53 -2.90 5.86
N VAL A 42 -5.38 -2.58 7.16
CA VAL A 42 -5.08 -1.21 7.62
C VAL A 42 -3.77 -0.72 7.05
N ARG A 43 -3.83 0.41 6.35
CA ARG A 43 -2.63 1.16 5.98
C ARG A 43 -2.37 2.25 7.01
N LEU A 44 -1.19 2.23 7.62
CA LEU A 44 -0.81 3.22 8.65
C LEU A 44 -0.28 4.49 7.98
N PRO A 45 -0.52 5.70 8.54
CA PRO A 45 0.13 6.90 8.03
C PRO A 45 1.65 6.76 8.16
N ILE A 46 2.38 7.21 7.15
CA ILE A 46 3.81 7.44 7.30
C ILE A 46 4.04 8.43 8.44
N SER A 47 5.03 8.12 9.25
CA SER A 47 5.46 8.98 10.32
C SER A 47 6.71 9.71 9.86
N GLU A 48 6.65 11.05 9.86
CA GLU A 48 7.86 11.88 9.72
C GLU A 48 8.72 11.88 11.00
N VAL A 49 8.36 11.04 11.99
CA VAL A 49 9.23 10.78 13.14
C VAL A 49 10.40 9.94 12.65
N GLY A 50 11.41 10.64 12.15
CA GLY A 50 12.74 10.07 12.10
C GLY A 50 13.32 9.92 13.51
N PRO A 51 14.26 8.99 13.72
CA PRO A 51 14.99 8.84 14.96
C PRO A 51 15.85 10.09 15.19
N GLY A 52 15.25 11.09 15.84
CA GLY A 52 15.93 12.15 16.57
C GLY A 52 16.03 11.86 18.07
N ALA A 53 15.53 10.71 18.54
CA ALA A 53 15.57 10.33 19.94
C ALA A 53 15.77 8.81 20.07
N ASP A 54 17.00 8.44 20.42
CA ASP A 54 17.39 7.14 20.96
C ASP A 54 17.44 5.96 19.96
N TYR A 55 18.66 5.60 19.54
CA TYR A 55 19.01 4.32 18.88
C TYR A 55 18.76 3.08 19.78
N GLN A 56 17.89 3.17 20.78
CA GLN A 56 17.68 2.11 21.77
C GLN A 56 16.49 1.20 21.45
N ASN A 57 15.59 1.59 20.53
CA ASN A 57 14.42 0.79 20.19
C ASN A 57 14.28 0.59 18.67
N GLN A 58 13.77 -0.58 18.28
CA GLN A 58 13.41 -0.91 16.90
C GLN A 58 12.15 -0.15 16.48
N MET A 59 12.08 0.28 15.22
CA MET A 59 11.04 1.16 14.69
C MET A 59 9.82 0.38 14.17
N PRO A 60 8.60 0.85 14.46
CA PRO A 60 7.38 0.23 13.98
C PRO A 60 7.17 0.47 12.48
N LYS A 61 6.18 -0.23 11.91
CA LYS A 61 5.78 -0.10 10.51
C LYS A 61 5.39 1.35 10.17
N CYS A 62 5.82 1.82 8.99
CA CYS A 62 5.61 3.15 8.42
C CYS A 62 6.43 4.30 9.07
N ASP A 63 7.34 3.99 9.99
CA ASP A 63 8.34 4.95 10.49
C ASP A 63 9.54 5.04 9.55
N GLY A 64 10.06 6.26 9.39
CA GLY A 64 11.14 6.57 8.46
C GLY A 64 12.55 6.46 9.07
N HIS A 65 13.56 6.51 8.20
CA HIS A 65 15.01 6.44 8.48
C HIS A 65 15.53 5.10 9.04
N CYS A 66 14.96 3.97 8.61
CA CYS A 66 15.74 2.74 8.71
C CYS A 66 16.96 2.81 7.78
N GLU A 67 18.08 2.27 8.22
CA GLU A 67 19.26 2.07 7.36
C GLU A 67 19.30 0.61 6.90
N ASP A 68 18.88 -0.33 7.76
CA ASP A 68 18.67 -1.73 7.41
C ASP A 68 17.51 -2.39 8.18
N ASP A 69 17.23 -3.66 7.87
CA ASP A 69 16.13 -4.43 8.47
C ASP A 69 16.22 -4.54 10.00
N SER A 70 17.41 -4.40 10.60
CA SER A 70 17.61 -4.52 12.05
C SER A 70 17.10 -3.30 12.82
N ASP A 71 16.97 -2.15 12.15
CA ASP A 71 16.38 -0.95 12.71
C ASP A 71 14.86 -1.07 12.89
N CYS A 72 14.21 -2.03 12.21
CA CYS A 72 12.77 -2.24 12.26
C CYS A 72 12.36 -3.30 13.29
N GLU A 73 11.12 -3.20 13.79
CA GLU A 73 10.55 -4.21 14.71
C GLU A 73 10.59 -5.63 14.09
N PRO A 74 10.63 -6.70 14.91
CA PRO A 74 10.76 -8.05 14.42
C PRO A 74 9.70 -8.42 13.37
N GLY A 75 10.16 -8.87 12.21
CA GLY A 75 9.30 -9.26 11.09
C GLY A 75 9.04 -8.16 10.07
N LEU A 76 9.56 -6.95 10.28
CA LEU A 76 9.57 -5.87 9.31
C LEU A 76 10.91 -5.82 8.55
N SER A 77 10.91 -5.12 7.42
CA SER A 77 12.12 -4.84 6.63
C SER A 77 12.22 -3.34 6.32
N CYS A 78 13.39 -2.90 5.88
CA CYS A 78 13.64 -1.53 5.48
C CYS A 78 13.37 -1.33 3.98
N TRP A 79 12.48 -0.39 3.66
CA TRP A 79 12.05 -0.08 2.29
C TRP A 79 12.72 1.18 1.76
N ASP A 80 13.35 1.09 0.59
CA ASP A 80 13.79 2.28 -0.15
C ASP A 80 12.60 3.01 -0.79
N ALA A 81 12.14 4.06 -0.10
CA ALA A 81 10.95 4.77 -0.49
C ALA A 81 11.25 5.77 -1.61
N GLY A 82 11.10 5.31 -2.85
CA GLY A 82 11.07 6.21 -4.01
C GLY A 82 9.81 7.08 -4.03
N ARG A 83 8.62 6.48 -3.78
CA ARG A 83 7.32 7.20 -3.80
C ARG A 83 6.23 6.63 -2.90
N VAL A 84 6.20 5.32 -2.69
CA VAL A 84 5.14 4.64 -1.94
C VAL A 84 5.79 3.60 -1.04
N VAL A 85 5.34 3.53 0.21
CA VAL A 85 5.73 2.48 1.16
C VAL A 85 4.56 1.48 1.24
N PRO A 86 4.77 0.19 0.91
CA PRO A 86 3.72 -0.83 0.97
C PRO A 86 3.07 -0.89 2.35
N GLY A 87 1.73 -0.88 2.38
CA GLY A 87 0.98 -0.92 3.64
C GLY A 87 0.96 0.40 4.43
N CYS A 88 1.42 1.52 3.83
CA CYS A 88 1.37 2.85 4.45
C CYS A 88 0.54 3.85 3.63
N THR A 89 0.06 4.91 4.27
CA THR A 89 -0.63 6.07 3.67
C THR A 89 0.22 7.32 3.78
N GLY A 90 0.00 8.32 2.92
CA GLY A 90 0.77 9.57 2.90
C GLY A 90 1.96 9.57 1.92
N TRP A 91 2.70 10.67 1.90
CA TRP A 91 3.81 10.95 0.98
C TRP A 91 5.19 10.74 1.62
N PRO A 92 5.88 9.62 1.35
CA PRO A 92 7.19 9.40 1.95
C PRO A 92 8.14 10.53 1.56
N VAL A 93 8.93 10.96 2.53
CA VAL A 93 9.99 11.95 2.31
C VAL A 93 11.02 11.37 1.35
N SER A 94 11.30 12.10 0.27
CA SER A 94 12.26 11.69 -0.75
C SER A 94 13.65 11.44 -0.15
N GLY A 95 14.22 10.28 -0.45
CA GLY A 95 15.54 9.88 0.04
C GLY A 95 15.56 9.30 1.46
N TRP A 96 14.39 9.07 2.06
CA TRP A 96 14.27 8.30 3.31
C TRP A 96 13.89 6.86 3.00
N HIS A 97 14.24 5.97 3.93
CA HIS A 97 13.74 4.60 3.95
C HIS A 97 12.68 4.45 5.04
N TYR A 98 11.80 3.46 4.93
CA TYR A 98 10.73 3.25 5.90
C TYR A 98 10.58 1.78 6.26
N CYS A 99 10.26 1.50 7.52
CA CYS A 99 9.94 0.13 7.94
C CYS A 99 8.58 -0.29 7.33
N TYR A 100 8.52 -1.50 6.78
CA TYR A 100 7.29 -2.06 6.19
C TYR A 100 7.17 -3.55 6.52
N ASP A 101 5.95 -4.09 6.44
CA ASP A 101 5.75 -5.55 6.50
C ASP A 101 6.01 -6.14 5.09
N PRO A 102 6.97 -7.07 4.93
CA PRO A 102 7.22 -7.75 3.65
C PRO A 102 6.00 -8.40 3.00
N LYS A 103 4.94 -8.70 3.77
CA LYS A 103 3.68 -9.25 3.26
C LYS A 103 2.84 -8.23 2.50
N ASP A 104 3.03 -6.94 2.75
CA ASP A 104 2.32 -5.86 2.05
C ASP A 104 2.94 -5.53 0.70
N ALA A 105 4.19 -5.91 0.48
CA ALA A 105 4.89 -5.76 -0.79
C ALA A 105 4.76 -7.03 -1.63
N LYS A 106 4.04 -6.94 -2.75
CA LYS A 106 4.00 -8.05 -3.71
C LYS A 106 5.23 -8.00 -4.61
N LYS A 107 5.84 -9.16 -4.86
CA LYS A 107 6.98 -9.25 -5.79
C LYS A 107 6.50 -9.04 -7.22
N ILE A 108 7.30 -8.32 -8.00
CA ILE A 108 7.09 -8.19 -9.44
C ILE A 108 7.17 -9.57 -10.08
N ASP A 109 6.16 -9.86 -10.90
CA ASP A 109 6.10 -11.05 -11.74
C ASP A 109 6.02 -10.62 -13.22
N ASN A 110 7.12 -10.88 -13.94
CA ASN A 110 7.24 -10.60 -15.38
C ASN A 110 6.95 -11.84 -16.25
N SER A 111 6.40 -12.92 -15.66
CA SER A 111 5.85 -14.03 -16.44
C SER A 111 4.63 -13.56 -17.27
N PRO A 112 4.19 -14.30 -18.31
CA PRO A 112 3.55 -13.69 -19.47
C PRO A 112 2.29 -12.90 -19.09
N GLY A 113 2.33 -11.61 -19.44
CA GLY A 113 1.29 -10.62 -19.15
C GLY A 113 0.01 -10.81 -19.97
N ALA A 114 -0.69 -9.72 -20.33
CA ALA A 114 -2.03 -9.79 -20.94
C ALA A 114 -2.10 -10.65 -22.23
N ASP A 115 -0.96 -10.92 -22.86
CA ASP A 115 -0.82 -11.78 -24.04
C ASP A 115 -0.74 -13.30 -23.71
N GLY A 116 -0.86 -13.69 -22.43
CA GLY A 116 -0.66 -15.05 -21.91
C GLY A 116 -1.88 -15.74 -21.25
N LYS A 117 -3.11 -15.28 -21.56
CA LYS A 117 -4.44 -15.78 -21.12
C LYS A 117 -4.77 -15.61 -19.62
N GLY A 118 -5.50 -14.54 -19.29
CA GLY A 118 -6.18 -14.37 -18.01
C GLY A 118 -6.19 -12.93 -17.52
N LYS A 119 -6.90 -12.67 -16.42
CA LYS A 119 -6.78 -11.42 -15.66
C LYS A 119 -5.48 -11.45 -14.85
N LEU A 120 -4.71 -10.37 -14.94
CA LEU A 120 -3.44 -10.17 -14.24
C LEU A 120 -3.67 -9.84 -12.77
N ASP A 121 -2.89 -10.48 -11.91
CA ASP A 121 -2.83 -10.18 -10.49
C ASP A 121 -1.98 -8.92 -10.21
N ALA A 122 -2.04 -8.41 -8.99
CA ALA A 122 -1.23 -7.26 -8.59
C ALA A 122 0.27 -7.56 -8.77
N CYS A 123 1.02 -6.56 -9.27
CA CYS A 123 2.43 -6.64 -9.63
C CYS A 123 2.77 -7.56 -10.83
N GLN A 124 1.76 -8.01 -11.58
CA GLN A 124 1.94 -8.60 -12.91
C GLN A 124 1.82 -7.54 -14.00
N GLY A 125 2.62 -7.71 -15.05
CA GLY A 125 2.86 -6.68 -16.05
C GLY A 125 2.28 -6.94 -17.44
N ASN A 126 2.57 -6.00 -18.34
CA ASN A 126 2.10 -5.95 -19.72
C ASN A 126 0.56 -5.86 -19.85
N CYS A 127 -0.10 -5.15 -18.93
CA CYS A 127 -1.49 -4.74 -19.09
C CYS A 127 -1.61 -3.60 -20.12
N ARG A 128 -2.73 -3.58 -20.87
CA ARG A 128 -3.08 -2.51 -21.81
C ARG A 128 -4.15 -1.59 -21.26
N SER A 129 -5.00 -2.10 -20.36
CA SER A 129 -6.04 -1.35 -19.65
C SER A 129 -6.37 -1.99 -18.31
N ASP A 130 -7.13 -1.29 -17.47
CA ASP A 130 -7.64 -1.82 -16.19
C ASP A 130 -8.44 -3.12 -16.38
N LEU A 131 -9.05 -3.31 -17.55
CA LEU A 131 -9.77 -4.54 -17.91
C LEU A 131 -8.86 -5.76 -18.07
N ASP A 132 -7.54 -5.60 -18.12
CA ASP A 132 -6.61 -6.74 -18.09
C ASP A 132 -6.31 -7.19 -16.66
N CYS A 133 -6.65 -6.38 -15.64
CA CYS A 133 -6.37 -6.65 -14.25
C CYS A 133 -7.53 -7.36 -13.53
N ARG A 134 -7.21 -8.16 -12.51
CA ARG A 134 -8.18 -8.85 -11.65
C ARG A 134 -8.82 -7.86 -10.67
N ASP A 135 -10.07 -8.11 -10.30
CA ASP A 135 -10.82 -7.33 -9.32
C ASP A 135 -10.80 -5.82 -9.65
N ASN A 136 -10.44 -4.97 -8.68
CA ASN A 136 -10.41 -3.50 -8.81
C ASN A 136 -9.01 -2.93 -9.06
N LEU A 137 -8.07 -3.77 -9.50
CA LEU A 137 -6.72 -3.33 -9.83
C LEU A 137 -6.74 -2.44 -11.09
N ILE A 138 -5.82 -1.48 -11.12
CA ILE A 138 -5.67 -0.58 -12.26
C ILE A 138 -4.33 -0.76 -12.95
N CYS A 139 -4.31 -0.50 -14.25
CA CYS A 139 -3.15 -0.66 -15.11
C CYS A 139 -2.33 0.63 -15.15
N LEU A 140 -1.18 0.65 -14.47
CA LEU A 140 -0.32 1.83 -14.38
C LEU A 140 1.04 1.60 -15.07
N PRO A 141 1.60 2.64 -15.72
CA PRO A 141 2.94 2.56 -16.26
C PRO A 141 3.97 2.41 -15.13
N SER A 142 4.93 1.52 -15.34
CA SER A 142 6.17 1.58 -14.57
C SER A 142 6.92 2.89 -14.88
N ASN A 143 7.76 3.32 -13.96
CA ASN A 143 8.54 4.55 -14.13
C ASN A 143 9.87 4.46 -13.38
N PHE A 144 10.66 5.53 -13.40
CA PHE A 144 11.97 5.60 -12.74
C PHE A 144 11.95 5.17 -11.26
N TRP A 145 10.84 5.39 -10.56
CA TRP A 145 10.69 5.08 -9.14
C TRP A 145 10.10 3.69 -8.89
N GLY A 146 9.93 2.88 -9.94
CA GLY A 146 9.37 1.54 -9.85
C GLY A 146 7.89 1.43 -10.17
N VAL A 147 7.32 0.31 -9.72
CA VAL A 147 5.90 0.00 -9.81
C VAL A 147 5.29 0.20 -8.41
N PRO A 148 4.31 1.10 -8.25
CA PRO A 148 3.78 1.41 -6.93
C PRO A 148 3.27 0.17 -6.17
N GLY A 149 3.73 -0.02 -4.93
CA GLY A 149 3.34 -1.15 -4.08
C GLY A 149 3.97 -2.49 -4.43
N CYS A 150 4.91 -2.53 -5.38
CA CYS A 150 5.54 -3.75 -5.85
C CYS A 150 7.05 -3.71 -5.63
N GLN A 151 7.64 -4.87 -5.32
CA GLN A 151 9.07 -5.01 -5.08
C GLN A 151 9.75 -5.87 -6.15
N GLY A 152 10.94 -5.44 -6.58
CA GLY A 152 11.81 -6.22 -7.46
C GLY A 152 11.97 -5.62 -8.85
N HIS A 153 12.54 -6.40 -9.75
CA HIS A 153 12.95 -5.92 -11.07
C HIS A 153 11.76 -5.84 -12.03
N PHE A 154 11.35 -4.62 -12.37
CA PHE A 154 10.32 -4.34 -13.37
C PHE A 154 10.93 -4.01 -14.74
N LEU A 155 10.10 -4.03 -15.78
CA LEU A 155 10.47 -3.67 -17.14
C LEU A 155 9.94 -2.27 -17.45
N TYR A 156 10.83 -1.32 -17.72
CA TYR A 156 10.55 0.13 -17.82
C TYR A 156 9.49 0.53 -18.88
N HIS A 157 9.19 -0.35 -19.83
CA HIS A 157 8.19 -0.11 -20.89
C HIS A 157 6.89 -0.88 -20.68
N TRP A 158 6.75 -1.57 -19.55
CA TRP A 158 5.54 -2.30 -19.20
C TRP A 158 4.66 -1.47 -18.28
N ASN A 159 3.36 -1.69 -18.41
CA ASN A 159 2.37 -1.33 -17.40
C ASN A 159 2.11 -2.52 -16.49
N TYR A 160 1.76 -2.26 -15.25
CA TYR A 160 1.52 -3.28 -14.23
C TYR A 160 0.17 -3.05 -13.56
N CYS A 161 -0.48 -4.14 -13.19
CA CYS A 161 -1.69 -4.10 -12.38
C CYS A 161 -1.31 -3.75 -10.93
N THR A 162 -1.88 -2.67 -10.43
CA THR A 162 -1.56 -2.11 -9.12
C THR A 162 -2.84 -1.83 -8.35
N ASP A 163 -2.74 -1.83 -7.03
CA ASP A 163 -3.85 -1.38 -6.18
C ASP A 163 -4.12 0.11 -6.46
N PRO A 164 -5.37 0.50 -6.76
CA PRO A 164 -5.73 1.88 -7.06
C PRO A 164 -5.40 2.85 -5.92
N PHE A 165 -5.29 2.38 -4.68
CA PHE A 165 -4.80 3.18 -3.57
C PHE A 165 -3.47 3.86 -3.90
N TYR A 166 -2.51 3.11 -4.48
CA TYR A 166 -1.18 3.63 -4.78
C TYR A 166 -1.17 4.68 -5.90
N TYR A 167 -2.21 4.74 -6.72
CA TYR A 167 -2.36 5.79 -7.74
C TYR A 167 -2.57 7.16 -7.13
N TYR A 168 -3.38 7.28 -6.08
CA TYR A 168 -3.67 8.57 -5.46
C TYR A 168 -2.42 9.20 -4.85
N TRP A 169 -1.62 8.36 -4.21
CA TRP A 169 -0.34 8.71 -3.58
C TRP A 169 0.86 8.69 -4.52
N SER A 170 0.69 8.41 -5.82
CA SER A 170 1.78 8.51 -6.81
C SER A 170 1.66 9.74 -7.72
N TRP A 171 0.46 10.33 -7.83
CA TRP A 171 0.14 11.35 -8.84
C TRP A 171 -0.46 12.65 -8.28
N GLY A 172 -0.27 12.92 -6.98
CA GLY A 172 -0.61 14.19 -6.33
C GLY A 172 -2.12 14.43 -6.20
N ARG A 173 -2.96 13.39 -6.24
CA ARG A 173 -4.39 13.55 -6.01
C ARG A 173 -4.64 13.53 -4.50
N THR A 174 -5.11 14.66 -3.96
CA THR A 174 -5.43 14.85 -2.54
C THR A 174 -6.66 14.06 -2.05
N SER A 175 -7.28 13.26 -2.92
CA SER A 175 -8.43 12.42 -2.60
C SER A 175 -8.56 11.28 -3.62
N ALA A 176 -8.87 10.08 -3.15
CA ALA A 176 -9.32 8.98 -4.01
C ALA A 176 -10.58 9.42 -4.81
N PRO A 177 -10.68 9.13 -6.13
CA PRO A 177 -11.88 9.25 -6.92
C PRO A 177 -12.94 8.37 -6.28
N LYS A 178 -14.11 8.97 -6.19
CA LYS A 178 -15.34 8.28 -5.89
C LYS A 178 -15.58 7.31 -7.05
N PHE A 179 -15.40 6.02 -6.81
CA PHE A 179 -15.96 5.00 -7.71
C PHE A 179 -17.48 5.09 -7.54
N PHE A 180 -18.17 5.42 -8.64
CA PHE A 180 -19.62 5.58 -8.72
C PHE A 180 -20.28 4.26 -9.13
#